data_AF-A0A3S1NNL7-F1
#
_entry.id   AF-A0A3S1NNL7-F1
#
_cell.length_a   1.000
_cell.length_b   1.000
_cell.length_c   1.000
_cell.angle_alpha   90.00
_cell.angle_beta   90.00
_cell.angle_gamma   90.00
#
_symmetry.space_group_name_H-M   'P 1'
#
loop_
_entity.id
_entity.type
_entity.pdbx_description
1 polymer ?
#
loop_
_entity_poly.entity_id
_entity_poly.type
_entity_poly.pdbx_seq_one_letter_code
_entity_poly.pdbx_strand_id
1 'polypeptide(L)'
;MYRPIRFSSAGPEGWQQLPDLPLEYAELIEGLPVGRDYAYFSRPERGVKSGIWRCGPYSEHYDNYPADEFMVVLEGDVTLEGDG
;
A
#
# COMPACT_ATOMS: atom_id res chain seq x y z
N MET A 1 28.33 4.85 -6.92
CA MET A 1 27.64 3.69 -7.50
C MET A 1 26.27 3.60 -6.85
N TYR A 2 25.18 3.76 -7.61
CA TYR A 2 23.84 3.57 -7.06
C TYR A 2 23.56 2.08 -6.91
N ARG A 3 23.03 1.66 -5.76
CA ARG A 3 22.59 0.28 -5.54
C ARG A 3 21.12 0.20 -5.94
N PRO A 4 20.76 -0.55 -6.99
CA PRO A 4 19.36 -0.74 -7.35
C PRO A 4 18.64 -1.47 -6.22
N ILE A 5 17.36 -1.13 -6.03
CA ILE A 5 16.49 -1.76 -5.05
C ILE A 5 15.64 -2.76 -5.80
N ARG A 6 15.70 -4.02 -5.39
CA ARG A 6 14.95 -5.09 -6.02
C ARG A 6 13.63 -5.31 -5.28
N PHE A 7 12.54 -5.19 -6.01
CA PHE A 7 11.20 -5.54 -5.53
C PHE A 7 10.91 -7.02 -5.81
N SER A 8 10.06 -7.63 -4.98
CA SER A 8 9.49 -8.95 -5.22
C SER A 8 7.98 -8.79 -5.31
N SER A 9 7.36 -9.36 -6.34
CA SER A 9 5.89 -9.34 -6.50
C SER A 9 5.16 -10.14 -5.43
N ALA A 10 5.87 -10.98 -4.67
CA ALA A 10 5.32 -11.76 -3.56
C ALA A 10 5.81 -11.26 -2.18
N GLY A 11 6.43 -10.07 -2.11
CA GLY A 11 7.05 -9.61 -0.86
C GLY A 11 8.36 -10.37 -0.52
N PRO A 12 8.98 -10.07 0.62
CA PRO A 12 10.11 -10.84 1.13
C PRO A 12 9.67 -12.24 1.60
N GLU A 13 10.63 -13.15 1.78
CA GLU A 13 10.37 -14.50 2.26
C GLU A 13 9.54 -14.50 3.55
N GLY A 14 8.48 -15.31 3.58
CA GLY A 14 7.57 -15.39 4.73
C GLY A 14 6.48 -14.31 4.78
N TRP A 15 6.60 -13.22 4.02
CA TRP A 15 5.68 -12.08 4.12
C TRP A 15 4.24 -12.43 3.79
N GLN A 16 4.04 -13.26 2.75
CA GLN A 16 2.69 -13.67 2.36
C GLN A 16 1.96 -14.47 3.46
N GLN A 17 2.69 -15.14 4.34
CA GLN A 17 2.12 -15.96 5.42
C GLN A 17 1.90 -15.16 6.71
N LEU A 18 2.37 -13.92 6.79
CA LEU A 18 2.14 -13.08 7.96
C LEU A 18 0.64 -12.75 8.07
N PRO A 19 0.09 -12.63 9.29
CA PRO A 19 -1.28 -12.19 9.46
C PRO A 19 -1.44 -10.74 9.02
N ASP A 20 -2.60 -10.39 8.50
CA ASP A 20 -2.95 -8.99 8.27
C ASP A 20 -3.19 -8.26 9.59
N LEU A 21 -2.95 -6.95 9.56
CA LEU A 21 -3.16 -6.04 10.67
C LEU A 21 -4.22 -5.00 10.29
N PRO A 22 -4.91 -4.40 11.28
CA PRO A 22 -5.72 -3.21 11.01
C PRO A 22 -4.91 -2.15 10.26
N LEU A 23 -5.46 -1.64 9.17
CA LEU A 23 -4.89 -0.54 8.41
C LEU A 23 -5.42 0.79 8.96
N GLU A 24 -4.60 1.83 8.83
CA GLU A 24 -5.11 3.20 8.94
C GLU A 24 -5.93 3.51 7.69
N TYR A 25 -7.05 4.19 7.88
CA TYR A 25 -7.99 4.60 6.82
C TYR A 25 -8.51 6.00 7.12
N ALA A 26 -9.02 6.69 6.11
CA ALA A 26 -9.66 8.00 6.30
C ALA A 26 -11.12 7.83 6.74
N GLU A 27 -12.07 7.97 5.82
CA GLU A 27 -13.49 7.67 6.07
C GLU A 27 -13.82 6.28 5.54
N LEU A 28 -14.03 5.30 6.44
CA LEU A 28 -14.45 3.95 6.04
C LEU A 28 -15.91 3.98 5.57
N ILE A 29 -16.14 3.55 4.33
CA ILE A 29 -17.47 3.41 3.74
C ILE A 29 -18.01 1.99 4.00
N GLU A 30 -17.23 0.97 3.65
CA GLU A 30 -17.63 -0.44 3.74
C GLU A 30 -16.42 -1.36 3.93
N GLY A 31 -16.64 -2.51 4.57
CA GLY A 31 -15.65 -3.58 4.69
C GLY A 31 -14.86 -3.54 6.00
N LEU A 32 -13.75 -4.28 6.02
CA LEU A 32 -12.83 -4.34 7.16
C LEU A 32 -11.41 -4.03 6.67
N PRO A 33 -10.86 -2.84 6.97
CA PRO A 33 -9.55 -2.42 6.48
C PRO A 33 -8.45 -3.18 7.24
N VAL A 34 -8.10 -4.35 6.72
CA VAL A 34 -6.97 -5.16 7.21
C VAL A 34 -6.05 -5.46 6.06
N GLY A 35 -4.75 -5.45 6.33
CA GLY A 35 -3.74 -5.69 5.33
C GLY A 35 -2.34 -5.64 5.91
N ARG A 36 -1.36 -5.48 5.03
CA ARG A 36 0.04 -5.41 5.42
C ARG A 36 0.86 -4.74 4.33
N ASP A 37 1.86 -3.98 4.72
CA ASP A 37 2.89 -3.46 3.83
C ASP A 37 4.28 -4.02 4.15
N TYR A 38 5.20 -3.83 3.21
CA TYR A 38 6.63 -3.96 3.43
C TYR A 38 7.39 -2.90 2.62
N ALA A 39 8.18 -2.08 3.30
CA ALA A 39 9.01 -1.07 2.66
C ALA A 39 10.36 -1.67 2.22
N TYR A 40 10.57 -1.79 0.91
CA TYR A 40 11.90 -2.10 0.35
C TYR A 40 12.85 -0.89 0.43
N PHE A 41 12.27 0.31 0.46
CA PHE A 41 12.99 1.57 0.57
C PHE A 41 12.21 2.54 1.45
N SER A 42 12.93 3.25 2.32
CA SER A 42 12.40 4.36 3.09
C SER A 42 13.48 5.42 3.30
N ARG A 43 13.12 6.68 3.05
CA ARG A 43 13.87 7.89 3.42
C ARG A 43 12.90 8.89 4.04
N PRO A 44 12.62 8.75 5.35
CA PRO A 44 11.66 9.62 6.05
C PRO A 44 12.04 11.10 5.97
N GLU A 45 13.34 11.42 5.99
CA GLU A 45 13.85 12.79 5.90
C GLU A 45 13.58 13.46 4.55
N ARG A 46 13.18 12.67 3.54
CA ARG A 46 12.75 13.14 2.21
C ARG A 46 11.29 12.84 1.92
N GLY A 47 10.55 12.22 2.85
CA GLY A 47 9.16 11.82 2.64
C GLY A 47 8.96 10.73 1.58
N VAL A 48 9.98 9.91 1.29
CA VAL A 48 9.88 8.88 0.24
C VAL A 48 9.85 7.49 0.85
N LYS A 49 8.84 6.71 0.49
CA LYS A 49 8.71 5.28 0.81
C LYS A 49 8.35 4.53 -0.49
N SER A 50 8.89 3.34 -0.66
CA SER A 50 8.48 2.44 -1.76
C SER A 50 8.53 1.00 -1.28
N GLY A 51 7.49 0.24 -1.64
CA GLY A 51 7.21 -1.03 -1.03
C GLY A 51 6.23 -1.88 -1.82
N ILE A 52 5.75 -2.92 -1.15
CA ILE A 52 4.60 -3.72 -1.55
C ILE A 52 3.53 -3.58 -0.46
N TRP A 53 2.28 -3.60 -0.86
CA TRP A 53 1.13 -3.52 0.02
C TRP A 53 0.06 -4.51 -0.46
N ARG A 54 -0.72 -5.01 0.49
CA ARG A 54 -1.93 -5.82 0.26
C ARG A 54 -3.01 -5.46 1.27
N CYS A 55 -4.26 -5.69 0.90
CA CYS A 55 -5.40 -5.56 1.80
C CYS A 55 -6.48 -6.60 1.50
N GLY A 56 -7.36 -6.82 2.48
CA GLY A 56 -8.68 -7.37 2.21
C GLY A 56 -9.60 -6.37 1.51
N PRO A 57 -10.80 -6.77 1.07
CA PRO A 57 -11.74 -5.87 0.41
C PRO A 57 -12.30 -4.84 1.39
N TYR A 58 -12.17 -3.55 1.04
CA TYR A 58 -12.80 -2.44 1.74
C TYR A 58 -12.92 -1.22 0.81
N SER A 59 -13.68 -0.22 1.22
CA SER A 59 -13.82 1.05 0.51
C SER A 59 -13.70 2.21 1.49
N GLU A 60 -12.94 3.23 1.11
CA GLU A 60 -12.75 4.43 1.91
C GLU A 60 -12.79 5.68 1.05
N HIS A 61 -13.09 6.82 1.68
CA HIS A 61 -13.08 8.12 1.05
C HIS A 61 -11.99 9.01 1.66
N TYR A 62 -11.29 9.73 0.78
CA TYR A 62 -10.33 10.76 1.14
C TYR A 62 -10.78 12.11 0.60
N ASP A 63 -11.04 13.07 1.48
CA ASP A 63 -11.22 14.47 1.09
C ASP A 63 -9.92 15.08 0.53
N ASN A 64 -8.79 14.72 1.13
CA ASN A 64 -7.46 15.15 0.70
C ASN A 64 -6.48 13.99 0.91
N TYR A 65 -6.00 13.39 -0.18
CA TYR A 65 -5.01 12.32 -0.11
C TYR A 65 -3.65 12.89 0.34
N PRO A 66 -2.98 12.29 1.34
CA PRO A 66 -1.86 12.94 2.03
C PRO A 66 -0.52 12.91 1.27
N ALA A 67 -0.45 12.22 0.13
CA ALA A 67 0.79 12.03 -0.62
C ALA A 67 0.54 11.87 -2.12
N ASP A 68 1.58 12.09 -2.93
CA ASP A 68 1.60 11.62 -4.30
C ASP A 68 1.99 10.14 -4.30
N GLU A 69 1.04 9.26 -4.62
CA GLU A 69 1.26 7.81 -4.62
C GLU A 69 1.13 7.22 -6.02
N PHE A 70 2.12 6.42 -6.40
CA PHE A 70 2.10 5.65 -7.63
C PHE A 70 1.95 4.17 -7.31
N MET A 71 0.87 3.56 -7.80
CA MET A 71 0.54 2.16 -7.58
C MET A 71 0.55 1.36 -8.87
N VAL A 72 1.04 0.12 -8.79
CA VAL A 72 0.88 -0.90 -9.83
C VAL A 72 0.20 -2.10 -9.20
N VAL A 73 -0.97 -2.46 -9.71
CA VAL A 73 -1.73 -3.62 -9.22
C VAL A 73 -1.01 -4.90 -9.66
N LEU A 74 -0.65 -5.74 -8.69
CA LEU A 74 0.03 -7.02 -8.93
C LEU A 74 -0.93 -8.21 -8.91
N GLU A 75 -1.99 -8.14 -8.09
CA GLU A 75 -3.03 -9.16 -7.93
C GLU A 75 -4.33 -8.47 -7.49
N GLY A 76 -5.48 -9.03 -7.89
CA GLY A 76 -6.79 -8.44 -7.63
C GLY A 76 -7.08 -7.22 -8.51
N ASP A 77 -7.96 -6.36 -8.01
CA ASP A 77 -8.35 -5.12 -8.66
C ASP A 77 -8.66 -4.03 -7.62
N VAL A 78 -8.62 -2.79 -8.07
CA VAL A 78 -9.01 -1.60 -7.30
C VAL A 78 -9.68 -0.63 -8.26
N THR A 79 -10.74 0.02 -7.79
CA THR A 79 -11.38 1.13 -8.51
C THR A 79 -11.08 2.41 -7.77
N LEU A 80 -10.64 3.43 -8.50
CA LEU A 80 -10.44 4.78 -7.97
C LEU A 80 -11.47 5.71 -8.61
N GLU A 81 -12.27 6.36 -7.78
CA GLU A 81 -13.25 7.36 -8.19
C GLU A 81 -12.79 8.74 -7.70
N GLY A 82 -12.95 9.76 -8.55
CA GLY A 82 -12.56 11.13 -8.23
C GLY A 82 -12.89 12.10 -9.36
N ASP A 83 -12.97 13.39 -9.04
CA ASP A 83 -13.47 14.42 -9.96
C ASP A 83 -12.48 14.85 -11.06
N GLY A 84 -11.23 14.37 -11.04
CA GLY A 84 -10.22 14.64 -12.08
C GLY A 84 -9.53 15.99 -11.97
#